data_AF-A0A947FT23-F1
#
_entry.id   AF-A0A947FT23-F1
#
_cell.length_a   1.000
_cell.length_b   1.000
_cell.length_c   1.000
_cell.angle_alpha   90.00
_cell.angle_beta   90.00
_cell.angle_gamma   90.00
#
_symmetry.space_group_name_H-M   'P 1'
#
loop_
_entity.id
_entity.type
_entity.pdbx_description
1 polymer ?
#
loop_
_entity_poly.entity_id
_entity_poly.type
_entity_poly.pdbx_seq_one_letter_code
_entity_poly.pdbx_strand_id
1 'polypeptide(L)'
;MASSFNHALHAFRGFAIINITAIHVFAWPAYIIRENGYTVAPIFGIFDWVIGTLLHDSTLYFTFISGILFPIILKGKGYPRFFESKFKYVFLPYLVFTTVFTILSAFSPDSAASASVIEQVLNFIGKLSLNLLTGNALWIYWYIPILLVLYALTPLLEKLPNMRAGKMISAIIIMLPLVASRVWPEVSWTNYVYFLGAYLLGLIVGQNYDKTLELINQYWVLLLIIAVLTTLQFFTLPNPITYGFINLNESFWYVQKIAMAALALLWLEKNIKEVPRWLDLLARYAFALYFLHVAVIMMYFGIFHAMGLSLGDNMTLAISLLVSYPLIMAVCVGLIFIAKTIFGKYSRSIIGA
;
A
#
# COMPACT_ATOMS: atom_id res chain seq x y z
N MET A 1 -2.67 26.44 17.14
CA MET A 1 -3.84 25.57 16.92
C MET A 1 -3.46 24.15 17.29
N ALA A 2 -4.04 23.59 18.35
CA ALA A 2 -3.92 22.16 18.62
C ALA A 2 -4.43 21.40 17.38
N SER A 3 -3.66 20.47 16.83
CA SER A 3 -4.09 19.70 15.65
C SER A 3 -5.31 18.88 16.06
N SER A 4 -6.51 19.35 15.72
CA SER A 4 -7.73 18.59 15.92
C SER A 4 -7.60 17.28 15.15
N PHE A 5 -8.03 16.19 15.78
CA PHE A 5 -8.11 14.90 15.13
C PHE A 5 -9.11 15.02 13.96
N ASN A 6 -8.64 14.84 12.73
CA ASN A 6 -9.53 14.83 11.57
C ASN A 6 -10.06 13.39 11.38
N HIS A 7 -11.36 13.21 11.67
CA HIS A 7 -12.04 11.92 11.58
C HIS A 7 -12.03 11.34 10.16
N ALA A 8 -12.26 12.16 9.13
CA ALA A 8 -12.28 11.70 7.75
C ALA A 8 -10.89 11.24 7.27
N LEU A 9 -9.83 11.97 7.57
CA LEU A 9 -8.46 11.57 7.24
C LEU A 9 -8.03 10.31 7.99
N HIS A 10 -8.50 10.13 9.24
CA HIS A 10 -8.28 8.88 9.96
C HIS A 10 -9.03 7.73 9.30
N ALA A 11 -10.32 7.90 9.00
CA ALA A 11 -11.13 6.91 8.29
C ALA A 11 -10.55 6.58 6.90
N PHE A 12 -9.98 7.56 6.19
CA PHE A 12 -9.34 7.38 4.88
C PHE A 12 -8.11 6.49 4.98
N ARG A 13 -7.33 6.56 6.07
CA ARG A 13 -6.24 5.60 6.31
C ARG A 13 -6.78 4.17 6.45
N GLY A 14 -7.90 4.01 7.15
CA GLY A 14 -8.61 2.74 7.29
C GLY A 14 -9.09 2.21 5.94
N PHE A 15 -9.73 3.07 5.14
CA PHE A 15 -10.12 2.77 3.77
C PHE A 15 -8.92 2.31 2.93
N ALA A 16 -7.80 3.03 2.98
CA ALA A 16 -6.62 2.70 2.21
C ALA A 16 -6.04 1.33 2.59
N ILE A 17 -5.89 1.01 3.89
CA ILE A 17 -5.35 -0.29 4.29
C ILE A 17 -6.29 -1.44 3.92
N ILE A 18 -7.62 -1.24 4.02
CA ILE A 18 -8.61 -2.25 3.60
C ILE A 18 -8.44 -2.60 2.12
N ASN A 19 -8.32 -1.59 1.26
CA ASN A 19 -8.17 -1.84 -0.18
C ASN A 19 -6.85 -2.56 -0.50
N ILE A 20 -5.75 -2.17 0.16
CA ILE A 20 -4.44 -2.80 0.00
C ILE A 20 -4.46 -4.26 0.47
N THR A 21 -5.00 -4.56 1.64
CA THR A 21 -5.03 -5.94 2.13
C THR A 21 -6.02 -6.79 1.36
N ALA A 22 -7.16 -6.23 0.94
CA ALA A 22 -8.19 -6.95 0.19
C ALA A 22 -7.68 -7.46 -1.16
N ILE A 23 -6.97 -6.64 -1.95
CA ILE A 23 -6.41 -7.12 -3.23
C ILE A 23 -5.48 -8.32 -3.01
N HIS A 24 -4.63 -8.27 -1.99
CA HIS A 24 -3.69 -9.35 -1.71
C HIS A 24 -4.38 -10.62 -1.21
N VAL A 25 -5.42 -10.51 -0.39
CA VAL A 25 -6.17 -11.69 0.07
C VAL A 25 -6.96 -12.31 -1.08
N PHE A 26 -7.63 -11.50 -1.90
CA PHE A 26 -8.56 -11.99 -2.92
C PHE A 26 -7.88 -12.43 -4.22
N ALA A 27 -6.77 -11.80 -4.62
CA ALA A 27 -6.03 -12.19 -5.83
C ALA A 27 -5.08 -13.37 -5.58
N TRP A 28 -4.72 -13.67 -4.33
CA TRP A 28 -3.76 -14.72 -4.02
C TRP A 28 -4.18 -16.15 -4.43
N PRO A 29 -5.44 -16.58 -4.20
CA PRO A 29 -5.91 -17.86 -4.73
C PRO A 29 -5.79 -17.94 -6.26
N ALA A 30 -6.12 -16.85 -6.96
CA ALA A 30 -6.01 -16.76 -8.42
C ALA A 30 -4.58 -17.02 -8.89
N TYR A 31 -3.63 -16.34 -8.22
CA TYR A 31 -2.20 -16.44 -8.49
C TYR A 31 -1.70 -17.87 -8.29
N ILE A 32 -2.01 -18.50 -7.14
CA ILE A 32 -1.59 -19.88 -6.86
C ILE A 32 -2.16 -20.86 -7.89
N ILE A 33 -3.44 -20.75 -8.25
CA ILE A 33 -4.08 -21.65 -9.22
C ILE A 33 -3.37 -21.57 -10.57
N ARG A 34 -3.08 -20.36 -11.04
CA ARG A 34 -2.38 -20.11 -12.32
C ARG A 34 -0.94 -20.62 -12.30
N GLU A 35 -0.19 -20.34 -11.23
CA GLU A 35 1.20 -20.81 -11.06
C GLU A 35 1.30 -22.35 -11.08
N ASN A 36 0.29 -23.05 -10.57
CA ASN A 36 0.24 -24.52 -10.59
C ASN A 36 -0.34 -25.10 -11.90
N GLY A 37 -0.56 -24.27 -12.93
CA GLY A 37 -1.03 -24.72 -14.24
C GLY A 37 -2.50 -25.11 -14.32
N TYR A 38 -3.30 -24.81 -13.29
CA TYR A 38 -4.72 -25.12 -13.27
C TYR A 38 -5.54 -24.01 -13.94
N THR A 39 -6.64 -24.41 -14.59
CA THR A 39 -7.61 -23.47 -15.15
C THR A 39 -8.49 -22.88 -14.06
N VAL A 40 -8.55 -21.56 -14.02
CA VAL A 40 -9.41 -20.81 -13.12
C VAL A 40 -10.87 -20.91 -13.57
N ALA A 41 -11.79 -21.25 -12.66
CA ALA A 41 -13.22 -21.33 -12.97
C ALA A 41 -13.77 -19.99 -13.51
N PRO A 42 -14.70 -19.98 -14.48
CA PRO A 42 -15.17 -18.73 -15.13
C PRO A 42 -15.72 -17.67 -14.18
N ILE A 43 -16.52 -18.08 -13.18
CA ILE A 43 -17.08 -17.15 -12.17
C ILE A 43 -15.98 -16.49 -11.34
N PHE A 44 -14.90 -17.21 -11.09
CA PHE A 44 -13.75 -16.68 -10.39
C PHE A 44 -12.92 -15.75 -11.29
N GLY A 45 -12.83 -16.03 -12.59
CA GLY A 45 -12.23 -15.10 -13.55
C GLY A 45 -12.91 -13.73 -13.55
N ILE A 46 -14.24 -13.69 -13.44
CA ILE A 46 -15.01 -12.44 -13.31
C ILE A 46 -14.69 -11.75 -11.97
N PHE A 47 -14.69 -12.51 -10.87
CA PHE A 47 -14.38 -11.95 -9.55
C PHE A 47 -12.95 -11.39 -9.48
N ASP A 48 -11.96 -12.15 -9.93
CA ASP A 48 -10.54 -11.74 -10.04
C ASP A 48 -10.40 -10.49 -10.90
N TRP A 49 -11.12 -10.43 -12.03
CA TRP A 49 -11.15 -9.24 -12.88
C TRP A 49 -11.76 -8.02 -12.17
N VAL A 50 -12.88 -8.16 -11.45
CA VAL A 50 -13.51 -7.06 -10.69
C VAL A 50 -12.57 -6.56 -9.60
N ILE A 51 -12.00 -7.49 -8.83
CA ILE A 51 -11.06 -7.19 -7.75
C ILE A 51 -9.79 -6.53 -8.29
N GLY A 52 -9.19 -7.07 -9.34
CA GLY A 52 -8.02 -6.49 -10.00
C GLY A 52 -8.33 -5.08 -10.52
N THR A 53 -9.48 -4.89 -11.16
CA THR A 53 -9.87 -3.57 -11.69
C THR A 53 -10.08 -2.54 -10.57
N LEU A 54 -10.78 -2.92 -9.49
CA LEU A 54 -11.17 -1.99 -8.43
C LEU A 54 -10.09 -1.78 -7.37
N LEU A 55 -9.23 -2.77 -7.10
CA LEU A 55 -8.30 -2.74 -5.98
C LEU A 55 -6.82 -2.77 -6.37
N HIS A 56 -6.45 -3.10 -7.62
CA HIS A 56 -5.06 -2.91 -8.09
C HIS A 56 -4.63 -1.48 -7.85
N ASP A 57 -3.37 -1.23 -7.51
CA ASP A 57 -2.86 0.12 -7.25
C ASP A 57 -3.43 0.89 -6.06
N SER A 58 -4.15 0.21 -5.17
CA SER A 58 -4.64 0.81 -3.92
C SER A 58 -3.53 1.35 -3.00
N THR A 59 -2.27 0.97 -3.21
CA THR A 59 -1.11 1.56 -2.52
C THR A 59 -1.00 3.07 -2.76
N LEU A 60 -1.53 3.58 -3.88
CA LEU A 60 -1.62 5.01 -4.15
C LEU A 60 -2.44 5.76 -3.08
N TYR A 61 -3.46 5.12 -2.49
CA TYR A 61 -4.23 5.73 -1.40
C TYR A 61 -3.35 6.00 -0.18
N PHE A 62 -2.44 5.08 0.15
CA PHE A 62 -1.45 5.26 1.23
C PHE A 62 -0.45 6.36 0.93
N THR A 63 0.00 6.49 -0.31
CA THR A 63 0.90 7.56 -0.73
C THR A 63 0.22 8.92 -0.65
N PHE A 64 -0.99 9.01 -1.21
CA PHE A 64 -1.81 10.22 -1.24
C PHE A 64 -2.13 10.73 0.17
N ILE A 65 -2.66 9.87 1.05
CA ILE A 65 -2.96 10.27 2.43
C ILE A 65 -1.69 10.63 3.20
N SER A 66 -0.57 9.94 2.95
CA SER A 66 0.71 10.27 3.58
C SER A 66 1.20 11.67 3.22
N GLY A 67 0.98 12.11 1.98
CA GLY A 67 1.20 13.49 1.54
C GLY A 67 0.28 14.49 2.26
N ILE A 68 -1.03 14.22 2.31
CA ILE A 68 -2.03 15.11 2.96
C ILE A 68 -1.73 15.35 4.44
N LEU A 69 -1.31 14.30 5.15
CA LEU A 69 -1.10 14.38 6.59
C LEU A 69 0.09 15.25 6.99
N PHE A 70 1.05 15.47 6.08
CA PHE A 70 2.21 16.30 6.40
C PHE A 70 1.80 17.76 6.66
N PRO A 71 1.19 18.51 5.71
CA PRO A 71 0.79 19.90 5.95
C PRO A 71 -0.19 20.07 7.11
N ILE A 72 -1.15 19.14 7.28
CA ILE A 72 -2.24 19.28 8.24
C ILE A 72 -1.79 18.98 9.69
N ILE A 73 -1.01 17.91 9.89
CA ILE A 73 -0.73 17.41 11.25
C ILE A 73 0.75 17.57 11.64
N LEU A 74 1.66 17.37 10.69
CA LEU A 74 3.09 17.18 11.00
C LEU A 74 3.92 18.45 10.78
N LYS A 75 3.55 19.31 9.83
CA LYS A 75 4.26 20.56 9.53
C LYS A 75 4.36 21.46 10.77
N GLY A 76 3.28 21.59 11.54
CA GLY A 76 3.25 22.36 12.80
C GLY A 76 4.19 21.81 13.89
N LYS A 77 4.70 20.58 13.75
CA LYS A 77 5.66 19.97 14.69
C LYS A 77 7.12 20.16 14.26
N GLY A 78 7.37 20.67 13.04
CA GLY A 78 8.69 20.87 12.47
C GLY A 78 9.30 19.62 11.82
N TYR A 79 10.25 19.84 10.91
CA TYR A 79 10.93 18.78 10.15
C TYR A 79 11.63 17.73 11.02
N PRO A 80 12.36 18.07 12.11
CA PRO A 80 13.02 17.06 12.93
C PRO A 80 12.04 16.05 13.52
N ARG A 81 10.91 16.52 14.09
CA ARG A 81 9.87 15.65 14.65
C ARG A 81 9.17 14.83 13.57
N PHE A 82 9.01 15.38 12.37
CA PHE A 82 8.51 14.62 11.22
C PHE A 82 9.42 13.44 10.92
N PHE A 83 10.72 13.67 10.70
CA PHE A 83 11.69 12.61 10.40
C PHE A 83 11.82 11.60 11.53
N GLU A 84 11.87 12.05 12.79
CA GLU A 84 11.88 11.18 13.95
C GLU A 84 10.66 10.24 13.97
N SER A 85 9.48 10.76 13.66
CA SER A 85 8.25 9.95 13.61
C SER A 85 8.28 8.92 12.48
N LYS A 86 8.82 9.27 11.30
CA LYS A 86 8.93 8.33 10.17
C LYS A 86 10.00 7.27 10.43
N PHE A 87 11.11 7.67 11.03
CA PHE A 87 12.14 6.74 11.47
C PHE A 87 11.57 5.74 12.48
N LYS A 88 10.97 6.23 13.57
CA LYS A 88 10.44 5.37 14.64
C LYS A 88 9.29 4.49 14.20
N TYR A 89 8.36 5.00 13.40
CA TYR A 89 7.07 4.32 13.17
C TYR A 89 6.92 3.70 11.77
N VAL A 90 7.90 3.86 10.89
CA VAL A 90 7.90 3.24 9.55
C VAL A 90 9.21 2.51 9.30
N PHE A 91 10.35 3.19 9.44
CA PHE A 91 11.66 2.58 9.17
C PHE A 91 12.04 1.50 10.18
N LEU A 92 11.91 1.74 11.49
CA LEU A 92 12.26 0.74 12.49
C LEU A 92 11.40 -0.54 12.39
N PRO A 93 10.06 -0.48 12.26
CA PRO A 93 9.27 -1.69 12.03
C PRO A 93 9.69 -2.41 10.75
N TYR A 94 9.94 -1.66 9.67
CA TYR A 94 10.42 -2.23 8.41
C TYR A 94 11.77 -2.95 8.59
N LEU A 95 12.71 -2.35 9.31
CA LEU A 95 14.00 -2.95 9.63
C LEU A 95 13.82 -4.26 10.43
N VAL A 96 12.98 -4.24 11.45
CA VAL A 96 12.68 -5.43 12.28
C VAL A 96 12.10 -6.55 11.42
N PHE A 97 11.01 -6.29 10.70
CA PHE A 97 10.36 -7.33 9.90
C PHE A 97 11.26 -7.82 8.77
N THR A 98 11.96 -6.93 8.07
CA THR A 98 12.92 -7.31 7.01
C THR A 98 14.03 -8.19 7.55
N THR A 99 14.55 -7.89 8.75
CA THR A 99 15.54 -8.73 9.42
C THR A 99 14.96 -10.10 9.74
N VAL A 100 13.77 -10.17 10.35
CA VAL A 100 13.11 -11.44 10.69
C VAL A 100 12.88 -12.30 9.45
N PHE A 101 12.29 -11.76 8.38
CA PHE A 101 12.05 -12.54 7.16
C PHE A 101 13.33 -12.91 6.41
N THR A 102 14.37 -12.05 6.47
CA THR A 102 15.68 -12.40 5.93
C THR A 102 16.29 -13.59 6.67
N ILE A 103 16.23 -13.60 8.02
CA ILE A 103 16.67 -14.74 8.84
C ILE A 103 15.92 -16.01 8.44
N LEU A 104 14.58 -15.97 8.43
CA LEU A 104 13.76 -17.13 8.07
C LEU A 104 14.09 -17.68 6.67
N SER A 105 14.41 -16.81 5.73
CA SER A 105 14.81 -17.19 4.36
C SER A 105 16.28 -17.57 4.20
N ALA A 106 17.14 -17.27 5.17
CA ALA A 106 18.58 -17.54 5.10
C ALA A 106 18.93 -18.92 5.68
N PHE A 107 18.08 -19.43 6.58
CA PHE A 107 18.22 -20.74 7.21
C PHE A 107 17.29 -21.82 6.62
N SER A 108 16.77 -21.61 5.39
CA SER A 108 16.05 -22.66 4.66
C SER A 108 17.00 -23.83 4.34
N PRO A 109 16.57 -25.09 4.39
CA PRO A 109 17.45 -26.28 4.31
C PRO A 109 18.42 -26.32 3.12
N ASP A 110 18.09 -25.65 2.01
CA ASP A 110 18.88 -25.64 0.78
C ASP A 110 20.12 -24.71 0.82
N SER A 111 20.22 -23.78 1.78
CA SER A 111 21.33 -22.81 1.86
C SER A 111 22.50 -23.22 2.75
N ALA A 112 22.41 -24.37 3.42
CA ALA A 112 23.29 -24.71 4.55
C ALA A 112 24.37 -25.77 4.24
N ALA A 113 24.47 -26.26 3.01
CA ALA A 113 25.52 -27.21 2.65
C ALA A 113 26.74 -26.48 2.06
N SER A 114 27.85 -26.47 2.81
CA SER A 114 29.24 -26.14 2.39
C SER A 114 29.82 -24.73 2.56
N ALA A 115 29.12 -23.74 3.14
CA ALA A 115 29.68 -22.39 3.36
C ALA A 115 30.35 -22.23 4.75
N SER A 116 31.49 -21.52 4.81
CA SER A 116 32.13 -21.17 6.09
C SER A 116 31.25 -20.24 6.93
N VAL A 117 31.45 -20.19 8.26
CA VAL A 117 30.68 -19.29 9.15
C VAL A 117 30.79 -17.82 8.71
N ILE A 118 31.98 -17.39 8.29
CA ILE A 118 32.22 -16.02 7.81
C ILE A 118 31.42 -15.74 6.54
N GLU A 119 31.41 -16.68 5.60
CA GLU A 119 30.66 -16.58 4.35
C GLU A 119 29.15 -16.52 4.60
N GLN A 120 28.63 -17.31 5.53
CA GLN A 120 27.22 -17.24 5.93
C GLN A 120 26.85 -15.87 6.51
N VAL A 121 27.70 -15.28 7.35
CA VAL A 121 27.48 -13.94 7.91
C VAL A 121 27.52 -12.87 6.82
N LEU A 122 28.50 -12.91 5.92
CA LEU A 122 28.60 -11.95 4.82
C LEU A 122 27.41 -12.07 3.85
N ASN A 123 26.99 -13.29 3.53
CA ASN A 123 25.81 -13.55 2.70
C ASN A 123 24.54 -13.04 3.38
N PHE A 124 24.40 -13.24 4.69
CA PHE A 124 23.28 -12.69 5.46
C PHE A 124 23.26 -11.16 5.43
N ILE A 125 24.39 -10.50 5.69
CA ILE A 125 24.49 -9.03 5.66
C ILE A 125 24.18 -8.51 4.25
N GLY A 126 24.71 -9.16 3.21
CA GLY A 126 24.44 -8.81 1.82
C GLY A 126 22.95 -8.93 1.47
N LYS A 127 22.33 -10.06 1.81
CA LYS A 127 20.90 -10.31 1.59
C LYS A 127 20.01 -9.35 2.38
N LEU A 128 20.35 -9.08 3.65
CA LEU A 128 19.63 -8.12 4.49
C LEU A 128 19.73 -6.71 3.91
N SER A 129 20.92 -6.28 3.50
CA SER A 129 21.15 -4.96 2.91
C SER A 129 20.36 -4.80 1.61
N LEU A 130 20.41 -5.80 0.73
CA LEU A 130 19.62 -5.80 -0.51
C LEU A 130 18.13 -5.75 -0.19
N ASN A 131 17.64 -6.61 0.71
CA ASN A 131 16.23 -6.64 1.11
C ASN A 131 15.76 -5.32 1.72
N LEU A 132 16.61 -4.61 2.48
CA LEU A 132 16.26 -3.29 3.03
C LEU A 132 16.17 -2.22 1.94
N LEU A 133 17.02 -2.29 0.92
CA LEU A 133 17.03 -1.33 -0.19
C LEU A 133 15.91 -1.57 -1.20
N THR A 134 15.60 -2.84 -1.50
CA THR A 134 14.62 -3.20 -2.54
C THR A 134 13.25 -3.57 -1.97
N GLY A 135 13.15 -3.89 -0.69
CA GLY A 135 11.95 -4.43 -0.09
C GLY A 135 11.68 -5.90 -0.46
N ASN A 136 12.69 -6.66 -0.86
CA ASN A 136 12.51 -8.05 -1.31
C ASN A 136 12.33 -9.07 -0.17
N ALA A 137 12.43 -8.67 1.10
CA ALA A 137 12.18 -9.58 2.23
C ALA A 137 10.76 -10.16 2.23
N LEU A 138 9.77 -9.38 1.78
CA LEU A 138 8.43 -9.83 1.43
C LEU A 138 7.95 -9.01 0.23
N TRP A 139 7.26 -9.64 -0.72
CA TRP A 139 6.86 -9.05 -2.00
C TRP A 139 5.93 -7.82 -1.92
N ILE A 140 5.50 -7.39 -0.74
CA ILE A 140 4.76 -6.13 -0.51
C ILE A 140 5.65 -5.02 0.05
N TYR A 141 6.86 -5.32 0.53
CA TYR A 141 7.73 -4.34 1.17
C TYR A 141 8.43 -3.39 0.19
N TRP A 142 8.41 -3.69 -1.11
CA TRP A 142 8.95 -2.85 -2.19
C TRP A 142 8.48 -1.39 -2.14
N TYR A 143 7.29 -1.12 -1.61
CA TYR A 143 6.75 0.23 -1.45
C TYR A 143 7.41 1.03 -0.31
N ILE A 144 7.94 0.36 0.72
CA ILE A 144 8.51 1.05 1.89
C ILE A 144 9.77 1.84 1.52
N PRO A 145 10.77 1.30 0.78
CA PRO A 145 11.89 2.09 0.27
C PRO A 145 11.46 3.33 -0.51
N ILE A 146 10.46 3.19 -1.39
CA ILE A 146 9.89 4.30 -2.15
C ILE A 146 9.32 5.36 -1.20
N LEU A 147 8.50 4.94 -0.24
CA LEU A 147 7.89 5.84 0.74
C LEU A 147 8.93 6.58 1.59
N LEU A 148 10.03 5.94 1.95
CA LEU A 148 11.14 6.58 2.69
C LEU A 148 11.81 7.67 1.86
N VAL A 149 12.01 7.45 0.56
CA VAL A 149 12.52 8.50 -0.37
C VAL A 149 11.53 9.66 -0.45
N LEU A 150 10.24 9.40 -0.56
CA LEU A 150 9.22 10.46 -0.58
C LEU A 150 9.21 11.27 0.73
N TYR A 151 9.40 10.61 1.88
CA TYR A 151 9.56 11.31 3.16
C TYR A 151 10.82 12.17 3.19
N ALA A 152 11.96 11.66 2.70
CA ALA A 152 13.20 12.43 2.59
C ALA A 152 13.03 13.68 1.70
N LEU A 153 12.29 13.56 0.59
CA LEU A 153 12.03 14.65 -0.35
C LEU A 153 10.95 15.64 0.12
N THR A 154 10.23 15.35 1.20
CA THR A 154 9.10 16.16 1.67
C THR A 154 9.42 17.65 1.86
N PRO A 155 10.55 18.07 2.45
CA PRO A 155 10.88 19.49 2.63
C PRO A 155 11.03 20.26 1.32
N LEU A 156 11.47 19.59 0.25
CA LEU A 156 11.61 20.17 -1.09
C LEU A 156 10.24 20.23 -1.78
N LEU A 157 9.53 19.10 -1.79
CA LEU A 157 8.24 18.95 -2.46
C LEU A 157 7.16 19.87 -1.86
N GLU A 158 7.20 20.09 -0.55
CA GLU A 158 6.24 20.94 0.13
C GLU A 158 6.38 22.43 -0.25
N LYS A 159 7.61 22.88 -0.48
CA LYS A 159 7.88 24.28 -0.89
C LYS A 159 7.64 24.50 -2.37
N LEU A 160 7.75 23.44 -3.18
CA LEU A 160 7.73 23.51 -4.63
C LEU A 160 6.54 24.30 -5.19
N PRO A 161 5.26 24.07 -4.81
CA PRO A 161 4.11 24.79 -5.39
C PRO A 161 4.13 26.31 -5.18
N ASN A 162 4.91 26.81 -4.22
CA ASN A 162 5.00 28.22 -3.86
C ASN A 162 6.15 28.96 -4.58
N MET A 163 6.96 28.25 -5.36
CA MET A 163 8.04 28.84 -6.17
C MET A 163 7.51 29.43 -7.48
N ARG A 164 8.27 30.34 -8.12
CA ARG A 164 7.87 31.05 -9.34
C ARG A 164 7.42 30.12 -10.48
N ALA A 165 8.20 29.08 -10.78
CA ALA A 165 7.84 28.02 -11.75
C ALA A 165 7.21 26.78 -11.07
N GLY A 166 7.03 26.86 -9.75
CA GLY A 166 6.68 25.76 -8.88
C GLY A 166 5.39 25.04 -9.24
N LYS A 167 4.32 25.81 -9.50
CA LYS A 167 3.01 25.26 -9.87
C LYS A 167 3.06 24.43 -11.15
N MET A 168 3.79 24.91 -12.17
CA MET A 168 3.94 24.19 -13.44
C MET A 168 4.76 22.91 -13.23
N ILE A 169 5.88 22.99 -12.50
CA ILE A 169 6.69 21.81 -12.18
C ILE A 169 5.87 20.79 -11.38
N SER A 170 5.08 21.23 -10.40
CA SER A 170 4.18 20.36 -9.65
C SER A 170 3.15 19.69 -10.55
N ALA A 171 2.53 20.43 -11.47
CA ALA A 171 1.58 19.86 -12.43
C ALA A 171 2.25 18.79 -13.31
N ILE A 172 3.47 19.05 -13.79
CA ILE A 172 4.24 18.06 -14.55
C ILE A 172 4.48 16.80 -13.71
N ILE A 173 5.00 16.95 -12.49
CA ILE A 173 5.28 15.81 -11.59
C ILE A 173 4.03 14.97 -11.31
N ILE A 174 2.88 15.61 -11.10
CA ILE A 174 1.60 14.92 -10.88
C ILE A 174 1.15 14.15 -12.12
N MET A 175 1.52 14.61 -13.32
CA MET A 175 1.17 13.96 -14.59
C MET A 175 2.21 12.93 -15.06
N LEU A 176 3.44 12.93 -14.51
CA LEU A 176 4.47 11.95 -14.87
C LEU A 176 4.05 10.48 -14.74
N PRO A 177 3.24 10.05 -13.76
CA PRO A 177 2.77 8.67 -13.66
C PRO A 177 2.01 8.17 -14.90
N LEU A 178 1.48 9.08 -15.73
CA LEU A 178 0.82 8.72 -17.00
C LEU A 178 1.80 8.24 -18.08
N VAL A 179 3.09 8.54 -17.93
CA VAL A 179 4.17 8.20 -18.89
C VAL A 179 5.34 7.47 -18.24
N ALA A 180 5.27 7.18 -16.94
CA ALA A 180 6.26 6.44 -16.19
C ALA A 180 5.53 5.48 -15.25
N SER A 181 5.21 4.30 -15.77
CA SER A 181 4.41 3.31 -15.08
C SER A 181 5.22 2.60 -14.00
N ARG A 182 4.57 2.31 -12.86
CA ARG A 182 5.15 1.41 -11.86
C ARG A 182 5.33 0.01 -12.45
N VAL A 183 6.34 -0.69 -11.95
CA VAL A 183 6.58 -2.09 -12.24
C VAL A 183 6.52 -2.91 -10.95
N TRP A 184 6.15 -4.18 -11.09
CA TRP A 184 6.14 -5.17 -10.01
C TRP A 184 6.47 -6.53 -10.63
N PRO A 185 7.22 -7.42 -9.97
CA PRO A 185 7.67 -7.38 -8.57
C PRO A 185 8.93 -6.55 -8.28
N GLU A 186 9.73 -6.24 -9.29
CA GLU A 186 11.01 -5.54 -9.10
C GLU A 186 10.83 -4.02 -8.95
N VAL A 187 11.54 -3.40 -8.01
CA VAL A 187 11.55 -1.93 -7.86
C VAL A 187 12.40 -1.31 -8.97
N SER A 188 11.80 -0.39 -9.73
CA SER A 188 12.50 0.43 -10.72
C SER A 188 12.43 1.92 -10.37
N TRP A 189 13.22 2.74 -11.06
CA TRP A 189 13.17 4.19 -10.97
C TRP A 189 11.78 4.74 -11.32
N THR A 190 11.03 4.08 -12.21
CA THR A 190 9.67 4.47 -12.60
C THR A 190 8.69 4.40 -11.44
N ASN A 191 8.86 3.46 -10.50
CA ASN A 191 8.04 3.39 -9.29
C ASN A 191 8.15 4.68 -8.46
N TYR A 192 9.37 5.21 -8.30
CA TYR A 192 9.55 6.47 -7.56
C TYR A 192 8.82 7.62 -8.24
N VAL A 193 8.89 7.72 -9.56
CA VAL A 193 8.17 8.74 -10.34
C VAL A 193 6.65 8.58 -10.20
N TYR A 194 6.16 7.33 -10.32
CA TYR A 194 4.75 6.99 -10.21
C TYR A 194 4.15 7.44 -8.87
N PHE A 195 4.80 7.11 -7.76
CA PHE A 195 4.33 7.48 -6.42
C PHE A 195 4.63 8.94 -6.05
N LEU A 196 5.66 9.55 -6.64
CA LEU A 196 5.97 10.97 -6.42
C LEU A 196 4.81 11.88 -6.85
N GLY A 197 4.14 11.57 -7.97
CA GLY A 197 2.99 12.33 -8.45
C GLY A 197 1.83 12.34 -7.45
N ALA A 198 1.41 11.16 -6.98
CA ALA A 198 0.35 11.05 -5.96
C ALA A 198 0.75 11.67 -4.62
N TYR A 199 2.01 11.54 -4.21
CA TYR A 199 2.51 12.12 -2.97
C TYR A 199 2.49 13.65 -3.00
N LEU A 200 2.98 14.26 -4.08
CA LEU A 200 2.97 15.70 -4.27
C LEU A 200 1.55 16.25 -4.38
N LEU A 201 0.66 15.55 -5.09
CA LEU A 201 -0.76 15.90 -5.09
C LEU A 201 -1.33 15.91 -3.66
N GLY A 202 -1.02 14.88 -2.87
CA GLY A 202 -1.41 14.83 -1.46
C GLY A 202 -0.88 16.01 -0.64
N LEU A 203 0.36 16.44 -0.83
CA LEU A 203 0.92 17.63 -0.19
C LEU A 203 0.15 18.90 -0.56
N ILE A 204 -0.19 19.09 -1.84
CA ILE A 204 -0.95 20.26 -2.32
C ILE A 204 -2.37 20.27 -1.75
N VAL A 205 -3.04 19.11 -1.75
CA VAL A 205 -4.35 18.92 -1.13
C VAL A 205 -4.27 19.28 0.36
N GLY A 206 -3.29 18.75 1.08
CA GLY A 206 -3.13 19.03 2.51
C GLY A 206 -2.87 20.50 2.84
N GLN A 207 -2.15 21.23 1.98
CA GLN A 207 -1.92 22.68 2.15
C GLN A 207 -3.18 23.51 1.94
N ASN A 208 -4.10 23.05 1.09
CA ASN A 208 -5.30 23.78 0.67
C ASN A 208 -6.56 22.94 0.96
N TYR A 209 -6.60 22.26 2.10
CA TYR A 209 -7.55 21.16 2.35
C TYR A 209 -9.01 21.56 2.12
N ASP A 210 -9.48 22.61 2.79
CA ASP A 210 -10.88 23.06 2.69
C ASP A 210 -11.24 23.49 1.25
N LYS A 211 -10.38 24.30 0.61
CA LYS A 211 -10.56 24.73 -0.78
C LYS A 211 -10.56 23.56 -1.76
N THR A 212 -9.71 22.56 -1.50
CA THR A 212 -9.64 21.37 -2.34
C THR A 212 -10.88 20.53 -2.17
N LEU A 213 -11.41 20.37 -0.95
CA LEU A 213 -12.68 19.71 -0.72
C LEU A 213 -13.85 20.42 -1.39
N GLU A 214 -13.87 21.76 -1.38
CA GLU A 214 -14.86 22.56 -2.11
C GLU A 214 -14.78 22.30 -3.62
N LEU A 215 -13.57 22.27 -4.19
CA LEU A 215 -13.35 21.94 -5.60
C LEU A 215 -13.77 20.51 -5.94
N ILE A 216 -13.39 19.53 -5.11
CA ILE A 216 -13.81 18.13 -5.28
C ILE A 216 -15.34 18.05 -5.20
N ASN A 217 -15.97 18.78 -4.27
CA ASN A 217 -17.42 18.86 -4.15
C ASN A 217 -18.08 19.56 -5.34
N GLN A 218 -17.44 20.52 -5.98
CA GLN A 218 -17.95 21.16 -7.18
C GLN A 218 -17.90 20.20 -8.39
N TYR A 219 -16.84 19.41 -8.51
CA TYR A 219 -16.57 18.55 -9.66
C TYR A 219 -16.78 17.05 -9.39
N TRP A 220 -17.52 16.67 -8.33
CA TRP A 220 -17.66 15.27 -7.93
C TRP A 220 -18.28 14.39 -9.02
N VAL A 221 -19.23 14.93 -9.81
CA VAL A 221 -19.84 14.21 -10.93
C VAL A 221 -18.80 13.92 -12.02
N LEU A 222 -17.94 14.89 -12.35
CA LEU A 222 -16.85 14.69 -13.31
C LEU A 222 -15.86 13.64 -12.81
N LEU A 223 -15.49 13.69 -11.53
CA LEU A 223 -14.62 12.69 -10.91
C LEU A 223 -15.25 11.29 -10.95
N LEU A 224 -16.56 11.18 -10.70
CA LEU A 224 -17.29 9.92 -10.81
C LEU A 224 -17.30 9.40 -12.24
N ILE A 225 -17.57 10.26 -13.22
CA ILE A 225 -17.50 9.90 -14.65
C ILE A 225 -16.10 9.40 -15.01
N ILE A 226 -15.04 10.10 -14.59
CA ILE A 226 -13.65 9.68 -14.82
C ILE A 226 -13.39 8.30 -14.20
N ALA A 227 -13.78 8.09 -12.94
CA ALA A 227 -13.61 6.80 -12.26
C ALA A 227 -14.38 5.68 -12.97
N VAL A 228 -15.60 5.93 -13.44
CA VAL A 228 -16.41 4.95 -14.18
C VAL A 228 -15.81 4.67 -15.55
N LEU A 229 -15.46 5.69 -16.34
CA LEU A 229 -14.90 5.50 -17.68
C LEU A 229 -13.55 4.77 -17.65
N THR A 230 -12.67 5.14 -16.71
CA THR A 230 -11.39 4.41 -16.52
C THR A 230 -11.60 2.99 -16.02
N THR A 231 -12.67 2.71 -15.27
CA THR A 231 -13.07 1.33 -14.92
C THR A 231 -13.57 0.57 -16.15
N LEU A 232 -14.43 1.20 -16.96
CA LEU A 232 -15.02 0.58 -18.14
C LEU A 232 -13.98 0.25 -19.21
N GLN A 233 -12.90 1.02 -19.26
CA GLN A 233 -11.76 0.81 -20.15
C GLN A 233 -11.13 -0.59 -20.00
N PHE A 234 -11.16 -1.19 -18.80
CA PHE A 234 -10.61 -2.52 -18.59
C PHE A 234 -11.46 -3.65 -19.21
N PHE A 235 -12.70 -3.35 -19.64
CA PHE A 235 -13.47 -4.29 -20.46
C PHE A 235 -13.09 -4.22 -21.94
N THR A 236 -12.63 -3.05 -22.43
CA THR A 236 -12.35 -2.83 -23.85
C THR A 236 -10.88 -3.04 -24.23
N LEU A 237 -9.95 -2.88 -23.27
CA LEU A 237 -8.53 -3.22 -23.43
C LEU A 237 -8.10 -4.30 -22.41
N PRO A 238 -8.41 -5.58 -22.68
CA PRO A 238 -8.07 -6.67 -21.75
C PRO A 238 -6.56 -6.95 -21.69
N ASN A 239 -5.82 -6.60 -22.73
CA ASN A 239 -4.38 -6.79 -22.79
C ASN A 239 -3.64 -5.48 -22.49
N PRO A 240 -2.59 -5.51 -21.65
CA PRO A 240 -1.81 -4.32 -21.35
C PRO A 240 -1.11 -3.80 -22.61
N ILE A 241 -1.30 -2.51 -22.90
CA ILE A 241 -0.56 -1.82 -23.97
C ILE A 241 0.69 -1.22 -23.34
N THR A 242 1.86 -1.74 -23.72
CA THR A 242 3.15 -1.29 -23.20
C THR A 242 4.03 -0.70 -24.30
N TYR A 243 4.66 0.43 -24.01
CA TYR A 243 5.65 1.08 -24.87
C TYR A 243 6.78 1.66 -24.00
N GLY A 244 7.93 0.99 -24.00
CA GLY A 244 9.06 1.35 -23.13
C GLY A 244 8.65 1.33 -21.66
N PHE A 245 8.77 2.48 -20.99
CA PHE A 245 8.39 2.66 -19.58
C PHE A 245 6.91 2.97 -19.34
N ILE A 246 6.11 2.98 -20.41
CA ILE A 246 4.68 3.29 -20.37
C ILE A 246 3.90 1.99 -20.43
N ASN A 247 3.05 1.77 -19.45
CA ASN A 247 1.97 0.80 -19.46
C ASN A 247 0.66 1.58 -19.34
N LEU A 248 -0.14 1.56 -20.41
CA LEU A 248 -1.37 2.32 -20.48
C LEU A 248 -2.38 1.93 -19.39
N ASN A 249 -2.38 0.66 -18.97
CA ASN A 249 -3.26 0.19 -17.89
C ASN A 249 -2.88 0.83 -16.55
N GLU A 250 -1.58 0.98 -16.28
CA GLU A 250 -1.07 1.69 -15.09
C GLU A 250 -1.43 3.18 -15.15
N SER A 251 -1.39 3.80 -16.33
CA SER A 251 -1.86 5.18 -16.49
C SER A 251 -3.36 5.32 -16.20
N PHE A 252 -4.18 4.36 -16.64
CA PHE A 252 -5.61 4.33 -16.32
C PHE A 252 -5.87 4.09 -14.83
N TRP A 253 -5.15 3.15 -14.21
CA TRP A 253 -5.24 2.92 -12.77
C TRP A 253 -4.83 4.15 -11.98
N TYR A 254 -3.76 4.85 -12.36
CA TYR A 254 -3.38 6.10 -11.71
C TYR A 254 -4.53 7.11 -11.69
N VAL A 255 -5.12 7.41 -12.86
CA VAL A 255 -6.23 8.35 -12.97
C VAL A 255 -7.46 7.86 -12.18
N GLN A 256 -7.79 6.58 -12.31
CA GLN A 256 -8.90 5.94 -11.60
C GLN A 256 -8.74 6.07 -10.08
N LYS A 257 -7.57 5.75 -9.53
CA LYS A 257 -7.30 5.80 -8.09
C LYS A 257 -7.24 7.21 -7.55
N ILE A 258 -6.72 8.18 -8.31
CA ILE A 258 -6.77 9.58 -7.87
C ILE A 258 -8.22 10.09 -7.82
N ALA A 259 -9.05 9.76 -8.81
CA ALA A 259 -10.47 10.10 -8.80
C ALA A 259 -11.22 9.41 -7.65
N MET A 260 -11.02 8.10 -7.46
CA MET A 260 -11.61 7.35 -6.36
C MET A 260 -11.14 7.85 -4.99
N ALA A 261 -9.87 8.23 -4.84
CA ALA A 261 -9.35 8.82 -3.61
C ALA A 261 -10.03 10.16 -3.30
N ALA A 262 -10.21 11.03 -4.28
CA ALA A 262 -10.90 12.30 -4.11
C ALA A 262 -12.38 12.09 -3.72
N LEU A 263 -13.08 11.17 -4.39
CA LEU A 263 -14.47 10.83 -4.08
C LEU A 263 -14.61 10.20 -2.68
N ALA A 264 -13.73 9.27 -2.32
CA ALA A 264 -13.73 8.64 -1.01
C ALA A 264 -13.44 9.67 0.09
N LEU A 265 -12.50 10.58 -0.11
CA LEU A 265 -12.21 11.66 0.83
C LEU A 265 -13.41 12.59 1.01
N LEU A 266 -14.06 13.02 -0.08
CA LEU A 266 -15.27 13.83 -0.01
C LEU A 266 -16.41 13.11 0.71
N TRP A 267 -16.63 11.83 0.39
CA TRP A 267 -17.67 11.03 1.03
C TRP A 267 -17.42 10.89 2.53
N LEU A 268 -16.18 10.60 2.93
CA LEU A 268 -15.81 10.49 4.34
C LEU A 268 -16.01 11.82 5.07
N GLU A 269 -15.62 12.95 4.50
CA GLU A 269 -15.84 14.26 5.15
C GLU A 269 -17.31 14.62 5.32
N LYS A 270 -18.16 14.26 4.35
CA LYS A 270 -19.59 14.54 4.45
C LYS A 270 -20.33 13.62 5.43
N ASN A 271 -19.88 12.38 5.61
CA ASN A 271 -20.67 11.33 6.26
C ASN A 271 -20.07 10.83 7.59
N ILE A 272 -18.76 10.99 7.83
CA ILE A 272 -18.09 10.49 9.04
C ILE A 272 -17.89 11.63 10.03
N LYS A 273 -18.84 11.77 10.96
CA LYS A 273 -18.68 12.65 12.14
C LYS A 273 -17.82 12.01 13.22
N GLU A 274 -17.94 10.69 13.37
CA GLU A 274 -17.13 9.87 14.27
C GLU A 274 -16.71 8.60 13.54
N VAL A 275 -15.46 8.16 13.75
CA VAL A 275 -14.94 6.97 13.07
C VAL A 275 -15.49 5.72 13.76
N PRO A 276 -16.20 4.81 13.05
CA PRO A 276 -16.68 3.56 13.64
C PRO A 276 -15.53 2.74 14.23
N ARG A 277 -15.76 2.06 15.35
CA ARG A 277 -14.71 1.34 16.11
C ARG A 277 -13.88 0.37 15.26
N TRP A 278 -14.52 -0.36 14.35
CA TRP A 278 -13.82 -1.30 13.47
C TRP A 278 -12.90 -0.57 12.48
N LEU A 279 -13.31 0.59 11.96
CA LEU A 279 -12.52 1.38 11.03
C LEU A 279 -11.41 2.14 11.74
N ASP A 280 -11.67 2.65 12.94
CA ASP A 280 -10.66 3.27 13.82
C ASP A 280 -9.56 2.26 14.16
N LEU A 281 -9.93 1.02 14.49
CA LEU A 281 -8.98 -0.06 14.76
C LEU A 281 -8.04 -0.30 13.57
N LEU A 282 -8.59 -0.43 12.36
CA LEU A 282 -7.82 -0.65 11.14
C LEU A 282 -6.96 0.57 10.77
N ALA A 283 -7.52 1.77 10.86
CA ALA A 283 -6.82 3.02 10.56
C ALA A 283 -5.67 3.30 11.53
N ARG A 284 -5.85 3.01 12.82
CA ARG A 284 -4.83 3.16 13.87
C ARG A 284 -3.65 2.23 13.64
N TYR A 285 -3.91 1.01 13.19
CA TYR A 285 -2.89 -0.01 12.97
C TYR A 285 -2.53 -0.22 11.51
N ALA A 286 -2.85 0.73 10.63
CA ALA A 286 -2.69 0.60 9.19
C ALA A 286 -1.27 0.18 8.75
N PHE A 287 -0.22 0.76 9.37
CA PHE A 287 1.17 0.35 9.09
C PHE A 287 1.51 -1.05 9.61
N ALA A 288 1.08 -1.42 10.81
CA ALA A 288 1.32 -2.76 11.34
C ALA A 288 0.60 -3.83 10.52
N LEU A 289 -0.65 -3.56 10.11
CA LEU A 289 -1.41 -4.41 9.19
C LEU A 289 -0.69 -4.53 7.84
N TYR A 290 -0.15 -3.43 7.31
CA TYR A 290 0.66 -3.45 6.10
C TYR A 290 1.87 -4.39 6.20
N PHE A 291 2.59 -4.38 7.33
CA PHE A 291 3.73 -5.29 7.51
C PHE A 291 3.31 -6.76 7.68
N LEU A 292 2.19 -7.02 8.36
CA LEU A 292 1.82 -8.39 8.75
C LEU A 292 1.00 -9.16 7.71
N HIS A 293 0.12 -8.50 6.95
CA HIS A 293 -0.95 -9.19 6.23
C HIS A 293 -0.45 -10.24 5.23
N VAL A 294 0.61 -9.97 4.47
CA VAL A 294 1.17 -10.94 3.51
C VAL A 294 1.74 -12.18 4.20
N ALA A 295 2.43 -12.01 5.32
CA ALA A 295 2.94 -13.15 6.08
C ALA A 295 1.80 -14.03 6.60
N VAL A 296 0.71 -13.41 7.06
CA VAL A 296 -0.49 -14.13 7.50
C VAL A 296 -1.20 -14.80 6.32
N ILE A 297 -1.27 -14.16 5.15
CA ILE A 297 -1.78 -14.78 3.90
C ILE A 297 -0.98 -16.04 3.57
N MET A 298 0.36 -15.94 3.54
CA MET A 298 1.23 -17.08 3.24
C MET A 298 1.03 -18.24 4.23
N MET A 299 0.97 -17.93 5.53
CA MET A 299 0.71 -18.93 6.57
C MET A 299 -0.66 -19.57 6.40
N TYR A 300 -1.70 -18.77 6.18
CA TYR A 300 -3.07 -19.22 6.00
C TYR A 300 -3.17 -20.21 4.83
N PHE A 301 -2.72 -19.80 3.63
CA PHE A 301 -2.79 -20.67 2.46
C PHE A 301 -1.80 -21.85 2.51
N GLY A 302 -0.66 -21.70 3.20
CA GLY A 302 0.27 -22.79 3.46
C GLY A 302 -0.34 -23.92 4.31
N ILE A 303 -1.16 -23.58 5.30
CA ILE A 303 -1.91 -24.57 6.11
C ILE A 303 -2.94 -25.30 5.24
N PHE A 304 -3.71 -24.58 4.41
CA PHE A 304 -4.67 -25.20 3.49
C PHE A 304 -4.00 -26.20 2.54
N HIS A 305 -2.85 -25.82 1.98
CA HIS A 305 -2.06 -26.69 1.13
C HIS A 305 -1.55 -27.93 1.88
N ALA A 306 -1.00 -27.75 3.09
CA ALA A 306 -0.51 -28.86 3.93
C ALA A 306 -1.63 -29.84 4.36
N MET A 307 -2.87 -29.36 4.49
CA MET A 307 -4.04 -30.19 4.77
C MET A 307 -4.58 -30.93 3.53
N GLY A 308 -3.95 -30.78 2.36
CA GLY A 308 -4.41 -31.39 1.11
C GLY A 308 -5.72 -30.81 0.58
N LEU A 309 -6.15 -29.64 1.06
CA LEU A 309 -7.35 -28.97 0.57
C LEU A 309 -7.05 -28.36 -0.80
N SER A 310 -7.61 -28.93 -1.86
CA SER A 310 -7.44 -28.39 -3.20
C SER A 310 -8.21 -27.09 -3.35
N LEU A 311 -7.53 -26.02 -3.77
CA LEU A 311 -8.13 -24.74 -4.15
C LEU A 311 -8.92 -24.82 -5.47
N GLY A 312 -9.02 -26.00 -6.09
CA GLY A 312 -9.69 -26.21 -7.38
C GLY A 312 -11.22 -26.40 -7.29
N ASP A 313 -11.77 -26.61 -6.09
CA ASP A 313 -13.22 -26.72 -5.90
C ASP A 313 -13.88 -25.35 -5.67
N ASN A 314 -15.00 -25.11 -6.35
CA ASN A 314 -15.80 -23.89 -6.25
C ASN A 314 -16.23 -23.58 -4.80
N MET A 315 -16.46 -24.62 -3.99
CA MET A 315 -16.80 -24.46 -2.57
C MET A 315 -15.60 -23.99 -1.73
N THR A 316 -14.43 -24.58 -1.94
CA THR A 316 -13.18 -24.15 -1.30
C THR A 316 -12.85 -22.70 -1.67
N LEU A 317 -13.10 -22.29 -2.91
CA LEU A 317 -12.92 -20.93 -3.39
C LEU A 317 -13.93 -19.93 -2.78
N ALA A 318 -15.21 -20.28 -2.70
CA ALA A 318 -16.23 -19.43 -2.05
C ALA A 318 -15.93 -19.20 -0.56
N ILE A 319 -15.50 -20.26 0.15
CA ILE A 319 -15.02 -20.18 1.54
C ILE A 319 -13.74 -19.33 1.62
N SER A 320 -12.83 -19.50 0.66
CA SER A 320 -11.60 -18.70 0.55
C SER A 320 -11.86 -17.22 0.27
N LEU A 321 -13.01 -16.81 -0.26
CA LEU A 321 -13.31 -15.39 -0.49
C LEU A 321 -14.10 -14.78 0.68
N LEU A 322 -15.10 -15.47 1.22
CA LEU A 322 -15.97 -14.91 2.26
C LEU A 322 -15.36 -15.00 3.66
N VAL A 323 -14.56 -16.03 3.94
CA VAL A 323 -14.02 -16.29 5.28
C VAL A 323 -12.58 -15.81 5.43
N SER A 324 -11.76 -15.91 4.38
CA SER A 324 -10.31 -15.65 4.50
C SER A 324 -10.01 -14.20 4.89
N TYR A 325 -10.65 -13.21 4.25
CA TYR A 325 -10.36 -11.81 4.52
C TYR A 325 -10.64 -11.40 5.98
N PRO A 326 -11.87 -11.57 6.53
CA PRO A 326 -12.11 -11.23 7.92
C PRO A 326 -11.23 -12.04 8.88
N LEU A 327 -10.95 -13.31 8.59
CA LEU A 327 -10.09 -14.15 9.41
C LEU A 327 -8.63 -13.68 9.41
N ILE A 328 -8.04 -13.42 8.23
CA ILE A 328 -6.68 -12.92 8.08
C ILE A 328 -6.53 -11.57 8.78
N MET A 329 -7.51 -10.67 8.61
CA MET A 329 -7.50 -9.38 9.31
C MET A 329 -7.62 -9.55 10.83
N ALA A 330 -8.46 -10.47 11.31
CA ALA A 330 -8.58 -10.78 12.73
C ALA A 330 -7.28 -11.36 13.31
N VAL A 331 -6.61 -12.26 12.59
CA VAL A 331 -5.31 -12.82 12.97
C VAL A 331 -4.25 -11.71 13.01
N CYS A 332 -4.18 -10.83 12.00
CA CYS A 332 -3.25 -9.70 12.01
C CYS A 332 -3.47 -8.80 13.24
N VAL A 333 -4.73 -8.44 13.53
CA VAL A 333 -5.10 -7.64 14.71
C VAL A 333 -4.73 -8.37 16.01
N GLY A 334 -4.98 -9.68 16.10
CA GLY A 334 -4.60 -10.50 17.25
C GLY A 334 -3.09 -10.49 17.48
N LEU A 335 -2.29 -10.69 16.42
CA LEU A 335 -0.83 -10.60 16.48
C LEU A 335 -0.34 -9.22 16.92
N ILE A 336 -0.99 -8.15 16.46
CA ILE A 336 -0.70 -6.79 16.92
C ILE A 336 -0.95 -6.66 18.42
N PHE A 337 -2.08 -7.14 18.94
CA PHE A 337 -2.38 -7.07 20.37
C PHE A 337 -1.40 -7.90 21.20
N ILE A 338 -1.05 -9.11 20.76
CA ILE A 338 -0.04 -9.96 21.41
C ILE A 338 1.30 -9.23 21.47
N ALA A 339 1.76 -8.69 20.34
CA ALA A 339 3.02 -7.94 20.29
C ALA A 339 2.98 -6.67 21.15
N LYS A 340 1.85 -5.97 21.25
CA LYS A 340 1.69 -4.83 22.16
C LYS A 340 1.79 -5.24 23.63
N THR A 341 1.25 -6.40 23.99
CA THR A 341 1.38 -6.96 25.34
C THR A 341 2.83 -7.34 25.65
N ILE A 342 3.54 -7.95 24.70
CA ILE A 342 4.94 -8.40 24.87
C ILE A 342 5.90 -7.21 24.93
N PHE A 343 5.80 -6.27 23.98
CA PHE A 343 6.78 -5.19 23.81
C PHE A 343 6.39 -3.88 24.53
N GLY A 344 5.17 -3.79 25.06
CA GLY A 344 4.68 -2.63 25.80
C GLY A 344 4.89 -1.32 25.05
N LYS A 345 5.63 -0.38 25.65
CA LYS A 345 5.92 0.95 25.09
C LYS A 345 6.77 0.93 23.80
N TYR A 346 7.48 -0.17 23.52
CA TYR A 346 8.34 -0.29 22.33
C TYR A 346 7.61 -0.84 21.11
N SER A 347 6.38 -1.37 21.28
CA SER A 347 5.54 -1.91 20.21
C SER A 347 5.44 -0.98 19.00
N ARG A 348 5.26 0.32 19.25
CA ARG A 348 5.13 1.32 18.19
C ARG A 348 6.37 1.43 17.31
N SER A 349 7.55 1.16 17.85
CA SER A 349 8.82 1.17 17.10
C SER A 349 9.16 -0.18 16.48
N ILE A 350 8.63 -1.27 17.00
CA ILE A 350 8.95 -2.65 16.57
C ILE A 350 7.98 -3.13 15.50
N ILE A 351 6.69 -2.86 15.67
CA ILE A 351 5.63 -3.32 14.76
C ILE A 351 4.82 -2.18 14.13
N GLY A 352 5.04 -0.93 14.55
CA GLY A 352 4.28 0.22 14.04
C GLY A 352 2.90 0.41 14.68
N ALA A 353 2.63 -0.20 15.85
CA ALA A 353 1.32 -0.20 16.53
C ALA A 353 1.38 0.02 18.05
#